data_AF-A0AA89Q8F3-F1
#
_entry.id   AF-A0AA89Q8F3-F1
#
_cell.length_a   1.000
_cell.length_b   1.000
_cell.length_c   1.000
_cell.angle_alpha   90.00
_cell.angle_beta   90.00
_cell.angle_gamma   90.00
#
_symmetry.space_group_name_H-M   'P 1'
#
loop_
_entity.id
_entity.type
_entity.pdbx_description
1 polymer ?
#
loop_
_entity_poly.entity_id
_entity_poly.type
_entity_poly.pdbx_seq_one_letter_code
_entity_poly.pdbx_strand_id
1 'polypeptide(L)'
;MARKTRLTGLALAGGAVAGGLLTGCSSDDASLTYQTDYSNHQPLRVVGYPSTGSLETVQKAVWRLADGDADGLAALAVDEAHADATARNWVKAFGAAAEGDVTADFYDEGSVRQVVVLYFAKSGQTKEIEARIGEDDSWGLTLAEPDPAKATAKPTWAPPEPGGSGSRTSGIPTGG
;
A
#
# COMPACT_ATOMS: atom_id res chain seq x y z
N MET A 1 -21.93 63.41 61.46
CA MET A 1 -22.77 63.32 60.24
C MET A 1 -21.89 63.59 59.02
N ALA A 2 -22.22 62.96 57.87
CA ALA A 2 -21.55 62.94 56.55
C ALA A 2 -20.41 61.90 56.41
N ARG A 3 -20.66 60.71 55.81
CA ARG A 3 -20.79 60.34 54.36
C ARG A 3 -19.40 59.92 53.81
N LYS A 4 -19.19 58.89 52.99
CA LYS A 4 -19.96 57.76 52.44
C LYS A 4 -18.91 56.88 51.72
N THR A 5 -19.07 55.55 51.74
CA THR A 5 -18.22 54.54 51.10
C THR A 5 -18.27 54.56 49.56
N ARG A 6 -17.26 53.92 48.90
CA ARG A 6 -17.19 53.29 47.55
C ARG A 6 -16.33 54.05 46.51
N LEU A 7 -15.58 53.47 45.56
CA LEU A 7 -15.46 52.14 44.92
C LEU A 7 -14.11 52.07 44.14
N THR A 8 -13.58 50.85 43.98
CA THR A 8 -12.97 50.24 42.76
C THR A 8 -11.80 50.88 42.00
N GLY A 9 -10.75 50.08 41.79
CA GLY A 9 -9.80 50.24 40.68
C GLY A 9 -8.75 49.13 40.64
N LEU A 10 -9.12 47.91 40.23
CA LEU A 10 -8.15 46.88 39.85
C LEU A 10 -7.94 46.96 38.34
N ALA A 11 -6.76 47.41 37.93
CA ALA A 11 -6.39 47.54 36.53
C ALA A 11 -5.99 46.17 35.93
N LEU A 12 -6.56 45.88 34.76
CA LEU A 12 -6.25 44.78 33.87
C LEU A 12 -4.85 44.92 33.26
N ALA A 13 -4.06 43.85 33.26
CA ALA A 13 -3.06 43.57 32.22
C ALA A 13 -2.60 42.10 32.33
N GLY A 14 -2.76 41.31 31.27
CA GLY A 14 -2.09 40.02 31.19
C GLY A 14 -2.68 39.03 30.20
N GLY A 15 -2.18 39.07 28.96
CA GLY A 15 -1.95 37.87 28.15
C GLY A 15 -3.14 37.31 27.38
N ALA A 16 -3.25 37.72 26.11
CA ALA A 16 -3.98 36.98 25.09
C ALA A 16 -3.36 35.58 24.91
N VAL A 17 -4.14 34.53 25.16
CA VAL A 17 -3.85 33.19 24.63
C VAL A 17 -4.85 32.95 23.51
N ALA A 18 -4.46 33.34 22.31
CA ALA A 18 -5.11 32.89 21.09
C ALA A 18 -4.76 31.41 20.92
N GLY A 19 -5.62 30.54 21.42
CA GLY A 19 -5.59 29.11 21.11
C GLY A 19 -6.02 28.92 19.66
N GLY A 20 -5.05 29.00 18.74
CA GLY A 20 -5.24 28.58 17.37
C GLY A 20 -5.51 27.09 17.35
N LEU A 21 -6.75 26.72 17.05
CA LEU A 21 -7.09 25.37 16.62
C LEU A 21 -6.45 25.17 15.25
N LEU A 22 -5.20 24.69 15.24
CA LEU A 22 -4.61 24.10 14.05
C LEU A 22 -5.42 22.84 13.75
N THR A 23 -6.38 22.97 12.84
CA THR A 23 -6.97 21.86 12.12
C THR A 23 -5.83 21.23 11.30
N GLY A 24 -5.14 20.26 11.91
CA GLY A 24 -4.09 19.50 11.28
C GLY A 24 -4.61 18.88 9.99
N CYS A 25 -3.85 19.03 8.92
CA CYS A 25 -4.08 18.30 7.69
C CYS A 25 -3.88 16.81 8.02
N SER A 26 -4.94 16.03 8.01
CA SER A 26 -4.92 14.58 8.24
C SER A 26 -4.11 13.79 7.19
N SER A 27 -3.51 14.47 6.21
CA SER A 27 -2.55 13.92 5.26
C SER A 27 -1.17 13.62 5.86
N ASP A 28 -0.83 14.22 7.00
CA ASP A 28 0.51 14.06 7.58
C ASP A 28 0.74 12.62 8.08
N ASP A 29 -0.23 12.02 8.77
CA ASP A 29 -0.06 10.68 9.38
C ASP A 29 0.16 9.58 8.35
N ALA A 30 -0.66 9.50 7.30
CA ALA A 30 -0.51 8.49 6.25
C ALA A 30 0.81 8.67 5.46
N SER A 31 1.22 9.92 5.22
CA SER A 31 2.48 10.22 4.55
C SER A 31 3.69 9.84 5.41
N LEU A 32 3.61 10.06 6.74
CA LEU A 32 4.64 9.68 7.69
C LEU A 32 4.74 8.16 7.85
N THR A 33 3.60 7.44 7.88
CA THR A 33 3.59 5.97 7.86
C THR A 33 4.27 5.45 6.60
N TYR A 34 3.91 5.96 5.43
CA TYR A 34 4.53 5.54 4.17
C TYR A 34 6.05 5.81 4.15
N GLN A 35 6.49 7.00 4.58
CA GLN A 35 7.92 7.35 4.62
C GLN A 35 8.70 6.47 5.61
N THR A 36 8.08 6.13 6.74
CA THR A 36 8.66 5.24 7.74
C THR A 36 8.80 3.83 7.17
N ASP A 37 7.73 3.28 6.57
CA ASP A 37 7.75 1.97 5.93
C ASP A 37 8.81 1.93 4.82
N TYR A 38 8.83 2.94 3.94
CA TYR A 38 9.80 3.05 2.85
C TYR A 38 11.26 3.05 3.34
N SER A 39 11.54 3.73 4.46
CA SER A 39 12.89 3.80 5.03
C SER A 39 13.33 2.49 5.72
N ASN A 40 12.38 1.68 6.17
CA ASN A 40 12.63 0.43 6.87
C ASN A 40 12.74 -0.79 5.94
N HIS A 41 12.42 -0.63 4.66
CA HIS A 41 12.34 -1.73 3.70
C HIS A 41 13.34 -1.59 2.55
N GLN A 42 13.68 -2.73 1.93
CA GLN A 42 14.41 -2.71 0.67
C GLN A 42 13.56 -2.04 -0.43
N PRO A 43 14.16 -1.19 -1.27
CA PRO A 43 13.44 -0.60 -2.40
C PRO A 43 12.92 -1.67 -3.35
N LEU A 44 11.66 -1.56 -3.74
CA LEU A 44 11.06 -2.43 -4.76
C LEU A 44 11.68 -2.11 -6.13
N ARG A 45 12.20 -3.12 -6.83
CA ARG A 45 12.62 -2.94 -8.23
C ARG A 45 11.37 -2.94 -9.10
N VAL A 46 11.26 -1.96 -10.00
CA VAL A 46 10.06 -1.75 -10.82
C VAL A 46 10.39 -1.90 -12.29
N VAL A 47 9.55 -2.67 -12.99
CA VAL A 47 9.55 -2.80 -14.45
C VAL A 47 8.14 -2.52 -14.97
N GLY A 48 8.04 -1.99 -16.19
CA GLY A 48 6.75 -1.60 -16.79
C GLY A 48 6.35 -0.16 -16.47
N TYR A 49 5.04 0.12 -16.53
CA TYR A 49 4.50 1.47 -16.42
C TYR A 49 3.39 1.54 -15.36
N PRO A 50 3.73 1.59 -14.07
CA PRO A 50 2.74 1.70 -13.02
C PRO A 50 2.07 3.08 -13.00
N SER A 51 0.83 3.13 -12.50
CA SER A 51 0.27 4.38 -11.99
C SER A 51 0.81 4.64 -10.57
N THR A 52 0.67 5.88 -10.06
CA THR A 52 1.11 6.22 -8.71
C THR A 52 0.43 5.34 -7.66
N GLY A 53 -0.88 5.16 -7.79
CA GLY A 53 -1.68 4.37 -6.84
C GLY A 53 -1.35 2.88 -6.88
N SER A 54 -1.22 2.29 -8.07
CA SER A 54 -0.86 0.87 -8.17
C SER A 54 0.54 0.60 -7.62
N LEU A 55 1.51 1.47 -7.90
CA LEU A 55 2.87 1.36 -7.36
C LEU A 55 2.89 1.44 -5.84
N GLU A 56 2.18 2.40 -5.25
CA GLU A 56 2.10 2.56 -3.80
C GLU A 56 1.48 1.33 -3.13
N THR A 57 0.35 0.82 -3.66
CA THR A 57 -0.32 -0.37 -3.13
C THR A 57 0.57 -1.61 -3.20
N VAL A 58 1.29 -1.81 -4.31
CA VAL A 58 2.20 -2.95 -4.47
C VAL A 58 3.40 -2.84 -3.53
N GLN A 59 3.96 -1.64 -3.34
CA GLN A 59 5.03 -1.44 -2.36
C GLN A 59 4.58 -1.83 -0.96
N LYS A 60 3.44 -1.28 -0.50
CA LYS A 60 2.85 -1.65 0.79
C LYS A 60 2.66 -3.15 0.90
N ALA A 61 2.12 -3.81 -0.12
CA ALA A 61 1.93 -5.26 -0.09
C ALA A 61 3.23 -6.03 0.11
N VAL A 62 4.30 -5.68 -0.60
CA VAL A 62 5.62 -6.32 -0.45
C VAL A 62 6.20 -6.07 0.95
N TRP A 63 6.03 -4.87 1.51
CA TRP A 63 6.44 -4.57 2.88
C TRP A 63 5.68 -5.40 3.91
N ARG A 64 4.35 -5.48 3.80
CA ARG A 64 3.54 -6.32 4.70
C ARG A 64 3.90 -7.80 4.59
N LEU A 65 4.28 -8.28 3.40
CA LEU A 65 4.82 -9.63 3.24
C LEU A 65 6.17 -9.78 3.98
N ALA A 66 7.10 -8.84 3.80
CA ALA A 66 8.41 -8.87 4.44
C ALA A 66 8.33 -8.79 5.97
N ASP A 67 7.40 -7.99 6.50
CA ASP A 67 7.13 -7.86 7.94
C ASP A 67 6.38 -9.06 8.53
N GLY A 68 5.84 -9.94 7.69
CA GLY A 68 4.94 -11.02 8.12
C GLY A 68 3.58 -10.49 8.62
N ASP A 69 3.20 -9.29 8.22
CA ASP A 69 2.00 -8.58 8.66
C ASP A 69 0.78 -8.96 7.81
N ALA A 70 0.16 -10.10 8.17
CA ALA A 70 -1.02 -10.59 7.47
C ALA A 70 -2.25 -9.66 7.62
N ASP A 71 -2.40 -9.01 8.77
CA ASP A 71 -3.54 -8.13 9.04
C ASP A 71 -3.40 -6.83 8.24
N GLY A 72 -2.20 -6.24 8.21
CA GLY A 72 -1.92 -5.07 7.38
C GLY A 72 -1.97 -5.38 5.88
N LEU A 73 -1.62 -6.60 5.46
CA LEU A 73 -1.82 -7.03 4.07
C LEU A 73 -3.30 -7.20 3.73
N ALA A 74 -4.10 -7.79 4.64
CA ALA A 74 -5.55 -7.92 4.46
C ALA A 74 -6.25 -6.57 4.39
N ALA A 75 -5.78 -5.56 5.14
CA ALA A 75 -6.29 -4.20 5.13
C ALA A 75 -6.10 -3.48 3.78
N LEU A 76 -5.27 -4.00 2.86
CA LEU A 76 -5.15 -3.49 1.50
C LEU A 76 -6.26 -4.01 0.56
N ALA A 77 -7.12 -4.93 1.01
CA ALA A 77 -8.09 -5.57 0.14
C ALA A 77 -9.18 -4.61 -0.35
N VAL A 78 -9.54 -4.72 -1.62
CA VAL A 78 -10.74 -4.05 -2.17
C VAL A 78 -12.04 -4.78 -1.82
N ASP A 79 -11.95 -6.05 -1.44
CA ASP A 79 -13.05 -6.90 -0.99
C ASP A 79 -12.57 -7.74 0.19
N GLU A 80 -13.27 -7.65 1.32
CA GLU A 80 -12.88 -8.27 2.59
C GLU A 80 -13.23 -9.77 2.68
N ALA A 81 -14.10 -10.30 1.82
CA ALA A 81 -14.70 -11.63 1.96
C ALA A 81 -13.67 -12.77 2.11
N HIS A 82 -12.51 -12.62 1.48
CA HIS A 82 -11.42 -13.60 1.52
C HIS A 82 -10.06 -12.99 1.88
N ALA A 83 -10.04 -11.71 2.27
CA ALA A 83 -8.82 -10.94 2.48
C ALA A 83 -7.90 -11.60 3.51
N ASP A 84 -8.43 -11.84 4.71
CA ASP A 84 -7.70 -12.42 5.83
C ASP A 84 -7.06 -13.79 5.52
N ALA A 85 -7.83 -14.68 4.89
CA ALA A 85 -7.36 -16.02 4.56
C ALA A 85 -6.28 -15.97 3.48
N THR A 86 -6.49 -15.14 2.45
CA THR A 86 -5.53 -14.95 1.36
C THR A 86 -4.24 -14.32 1.87
N ALA A 87 -4.32 -13.26 2.67
CA ALA A 87 -3.17 -12.56 3.23
C ALA A 87 -2.30 -13.48 4.09
N ARG A 88 -2.92 -14.28 4.98
CA ARG A 88 -2.20 -15.30 5.77
C ARG A 88 -1.50 -16.33 4.91
N ASN A 89 -2.15 -16.78 3.84
CA ASN A 89 -1.53 -17.72 2.90
C ASN A 89 -0.33 -17.09 2.19
N TRP A 90 -0.46 -15.84 1.73
CA TRP A 90 0.62 -15.13 1.04
C TRP A 90 1.81 -14.85 1.96
N VAL A 91 1.57 -14.34 3.17
CA VAL A 91 2.63 -14.13 4.18
C VAL A 91 3.37 -15.42 4.46
N LYS A 92 2.64 -16.52 4.70
CA LYS A 92 3.25 -17.83 4.96
C LYS A 92 4.10 -18.33 3.78
N ALA A 93 3.67 -18.06 2.56
CA ALA A 93 4.32 -18.59 1.36
C ALA A 93 5.48 -17.73 0.84
N PHE A 94 5.39 -16.42 1.00
CA PHE A 94 6.26 -15.45 0.34
C PHE A 94 6.98 -14.51 1.30
N GLY A 95 6.61 -14.43 2.58
CA GLY A 95 7.16 -13.43 3.51
C GLY A 95 8.68 -13.48 3.65
N ALA A 96 9.25 -14.67 3.90
CA ALA A 96 10.70 -14.86 3.98
C ALA A 96 11.45 -14.56 2.66
N ALA A 97 10.75 -14.60 1.52
CA ALA A 97 11.31 -14.24 0.22
C ALA A 97 11.18 -12.73 -0.03
N ALA A 98 10.14 -12.10 0.49
CA ALA A 98 9.87 -10.66 0.42
C ALA A 98 10.84 -9.82 1.27
N GLU A 99 11.46 -10.39 2.31
CA GLU A 99 12.56 -9.75 3.05
C GLU A 99 13.78 -9.40 2.17
N GLY A 100 13.92 -10.05 1.01
CA GLY A 100 15.02 -9.83 0.06
C GLY A 100 14.62 -8.99 -1.14
N ASP A 101 15.42 -9.11 -2.21
CA ASP A 101 15.16 -8.41 -3.46
C ASP A 101 13.89 -8.92 -4.14
N VAL A 102 12.92 -8.01 -4.32
CA VAL A 102 11.69 -8.25 -5.10
C VAL A 102 11.66 -7.32 -6.31
N THR A 103 11.29 -7.87 -7.46
CA THR A 103 10.97 -7.08 -8.65
C THR A 103 9.47 -7.17 -8.94
N ALA A 104 8.80 -6.04 -9.03
CA ALA A 104 7.44 -5.93 -9.50
C ALA A 104 7.43 -5.50 -10.98
N ASP A 105 6.85 -6.35 -11.82
CA ASP A 105 6.68 -6.10 -13.24
C ASP A 105 5.22 -5.78 -13.52
N PHE A 106 4.95 -4.55 -13.93
CA PHE A 106 3.61 -3.99 -14.10
C PHE A 106 3.14 -4.18 -15.54
N TYR A 107 2.08 -4.96 -15.69
CA TYR A 107 1.43 -5.27 -16.96
C TYR A 107 0.14 -4.48 -17.13
N ASP A 108 -0.21 -4.22 -18.39
CA ASP A 108 -1.40 -3.46 -18.78
C ASP A 108 -1.42 -1.99 -18.31
N GLU A 109 -2.41 -1.26 -18.80
CA GLU A 109 -2.64 0.14 -18.45
C GLU A 109 -3.23 0.25 -17.03
N GLY A 110 -2.50 0.89 -16.11
CA GLY A 110 -2.87 1.04 -14.70
C GLY A 110 -3.91 2.13 -14.38
N SER A 111 -4.89 2.37 -15.26
CA SER A 111 -5.87 3.46 -15.09
C SER A 111 -6.91 3.19 -13.99
N VAL A 112 -7.39 1.95 -13.87
CA VAL A 112 -8.32 1.51 -12.81
C VAL A 112 -7.96 0.16 -12.21
N ARG A 113 -7.07 -0.58 -12.87
CA ARG A 113 -6.66 -1.93 -12.54
C ARG A 113 -5.32 -2.21 -13.18
N GLN A 114 -4.46 -2.95 -12.50
CA GLN A 114 -3.16 -3.33 -13.03
C GLN A 114 -2.76 -4.71 -12.54
N VAL A 115 -2.38 -5.57 -13.49
CA VAL A 115 -1.83 -6.89 -13.18
C VAL A 115 -0.34 -6.72 -12.93
N VAL A 116 0.15 -7.30 -11.84
CA VAL A 116 1.54 -7.16 -11.43
C VAL A 116 2.09 -8.53 -11.11
N VAL A 117 3.28 -8.82 -11.65
CA VAL A 117 4.00 -10.05 -11.32
C VAL A 117 5.16 -9.72 -10.41
N LEU A 118 5.13 -10.29 -9.21
CA LEU A 118 6.21 -10.22 -8.23
C LEU A 118 7.18 -11.36 -8.47
N TYR A 119 8.45 -11.03 -8.63
CA TYR A 119 9.56 -11.96 -8.75
C TYR A 119 10.45 -11.85 -7.52
N PHE A 120 10.51 -12.93 -6.74
CA PHE A 120 11.30 -12.99 -5.51
C PHE A 120 12.68 -13.56 -5.81
N ALA A 121 13.72 -12.72 -5.86
CA ALA A 121 15.02 -13.12 -6.39
C ALA A 121 15.67 -14.27 -5.58
N LYS A 122 15.52 -14.24 -4.25
CA LYS A 122 16.12 -15.24 -3.34
C LYS A 122 15.52 -16.64 -3.49
N SER A 123 14.21 -16.75 -3.65
CA SER A 123 13.52 -18.04 -3.73
C SER A 123 13.23 -18.49 -5.16
N GLY A 124 13.30 -17.59 -6.14
CA GLY A 124 12.86 -17.83 -7.51
C GLY A 124 11.34 -17.98 -7.64
N GLN A 125 10.58 -17.71 -6.57
CA GLN A 125 9.11 -17.75 -6.62
C GLN A 125 8.57 -16.58 -7.44
N THR A 126 7.39 -16.79 -8.00
CA THR A 126 6.67 -15.77 -8.76
C THR A 126 5.23 -15.74 -8.29
N LYS A 127 4.68 -14.54 -8.09
CA LYS A 127 3.29 -14.33 -7.69
C LYS A 127 2.65 -13.26 -8.56
N GLU A 128 1.53 -13.59 -9.19
CA GLU A 128 0.65 -12.60 -9.80
C GLU A 128 -0.27 -12.00 -8.74
N ILE A 129 -0.40 -10.68 -8.75
CA ILE A 129 -1.34 -9.90 -7.95
C ILE A 129 -2.08 -8.92 -8.86
N GLU A 130 -3.26 -8.49 -8.44
CA GLU A 130 -4.01 -7.43 -9.11
C GLU A 130 -4.21 -6.28 -8.14
N ALA A 131 -3.69 -5.10 -8.51
CA ALA A 131 -4.02 -3.84 -7.86
C ALA A 131 -5.19 -3.20 -8.62
N ARG A 132 -6.19 -2.68 -7.92
CA ARG A 132 -7.34 -2.03 -8.56
C ARG A 132 -7.98 -0.97 -7.67
N ILE A 133 -8.75 -0.09 -8.28
CA ILE A 133 -9.58 0.88 -7.57
C ILE A 133 -10.83 0.18 -7.02
N GLY A 134 -11.06 0.33 -5.71
CA GLY A 134 -12.22 -0.16 -4.96
C GLY A 134 -13.48 0.70 -5.17
N GLU A 135 -14.54 0.39 -4.43
CA GLU A 135 -15.79 1.17 -4.48
C GLU A 135 -15.65 2.57 -3.85
N ASP A 136 -14.63 2.77 -3.02
CA ASP A 136 -14.28 4.01 -2.33
C ASP A 136 -13.32 4.91 -3.14
N ASP A 137 -13.13 4.61 -4.42
CA ASP A 137 -12.18 5.26 -5.32
C ASP A 137 -10.70 5.17 -4.86
N SER A 138 -10.37 4.28 -3.91
CA SER A 138 -9.01 4.06 -3.42
C SER A 138 -8.36 2.83 -4.06
N TRP A 139 -7.03 2.84 -4.20
CA TRP A 139 -6.28 1.69 -4.71
C TRP A 139 -6.07 0.64 -3.63
N GLY A 140 -6.45 -0.61 -3.95
CA GLY A 140 -6.22 -1.78 -3.11
C GLY A 140 -5.82 -3.01 -3.93
N LEU A 141 -5.83 -4.17 -3.27
CA LEU A 141 -5.50 -5.47 -3.85
C LEU A 141 -6.73 -6.37 -3.94
N THR A 142 -6.76 -7.18 -4.98
CA THR A 142 -7.66 -8.33 -5.06
C THR A 142 -7.08 -9.49 -4.24
N LEU A 143 -7.65 -9.76 -3.06
CA LEU A 143 -7.25 -10.85 -2.16
C LEU A 143 -8.33 -11.95 -2.09
N ALA A 144 -8.45 -12.72 -3.18
CA ALA A 144 -9.57 -13.66 -3.40
C ALA A 144 -9.16 -15.15 -3.45
N GLU A 145 -8.03 -15.53 -2.85
CA GLU A 145 -7.47 -16.88 -2.91
C GLU A 145 -7.36 -17.51 -1.50
N PRO A 146 -8.49 -17.84 -0.86
CA PRO A 146 -8.49 -18.39 0.49
C PRO A 146 -7.91 -19.82 0.54
N ASP A 147 -7.87 -20.52 -0.60
CA ASP A 147 -7.23 -21.83 -0.75
C ASP A 147 -5.71 -21.68 -0.86
N PRO A 148 -4.91 -22.28 0.05
CA PRO A 148 -3.44 -22.20 0.00
C PRO A 148 -2.82 -22.65 -1.33
N ALA A 149 -3.42 -23.62 -2.01
CA ALA A 149 -2.91 -24.10 -3.30
C ALA A 149 -3.08 -23.05 -4.41
N LYS A 150 -4.17 -22.27 -4.37
CA LYS A 150 -4.40 -21.16 -5.30
C LYS A 150 -3.54 -19.96 -4.94
N ALA A 151 -3.44 -19.65 -3.65
CA ALA A 151 -2.65 -18.55 -3.12
C ALA A 151 -1.17 -18.60 -3.57
N THR A 152 -0.64 -19.82 -3.72
CA THR A 152 0.76 -20.10 -4.09
C THR A 152 0.95 -20.50 -5.55
N ALA A 153 -0.12 -20.51 -6.35
CA ALA A 153 -0.05 -20.90 -7.74
C ALA A 153 0.85 -19.94 -8.52
N LYS A 154 1.82 -20.50 -9.25
CA LYS A 154 2.64 -19.74 -10.18
C LYS A 154 1.77 -19.30 -11.37
N PRO A 155 1.86 -18.04 -11.83
CA PRO A 155 1.19 -17.63 -13.07
C PRO A 155 1.69 -18.46 -14.26
N THR A 156 0.77 -18.89 -15.12
CA THR A 156 1.07 -19.74 -16.28
C THR A 156 1.55 -18.95 -17.50
N TRP A 157 1.33 -17.64 -17.51
CA TRP A 157 1.61 -16.74 -18.63
C TRP A 157 2.84 -15.85 -18.42
N ALA A 158 3.27 -15.64 -17.18
CA ALA A 158 4.33 -14.71 -16.86
C ALA A 158 5.69 -15.18 -17.44
N PRO A 159 6.50 -14.26 -18.00
CA PRO A 159 7.87 -14.58 -18.40
C PRO A 159 8.70 -15.14 -17.24
N PRO A 160 9.76 -15.92 -17.52
CA PRO A 160 10.64 -16.42 -16.46
C PRO A 160 11.46 -15.31 -15.77
N GLU A 161 11.68 -14.19 -16.46
CA GLU A 161 12.45 -13.04 -15.98
C GLU A 161 11.61 -11.75 -16.10
N PRO A 162 11.71 -10.83 -15.11
CA PRO A 162 11.03 -9.54 -15.17
C PRO A 162 11.37 -8.75 -16.45
N GLY A 163 10.39 -8.10 -17.06
CA GLY A 163 10.57 -7.29 -18.26
C GLY A 163 10.74 -8.07 -19.56
N GLY A 164 10.78 -9.41 -19.52
CA GLY A 164 10.98 -10.26 -20.70
C GLY A 164 9.88 -10.16 -21.76
N SER A 165 8.72 -9.59 -21.42
CA SER A 165 7.58 -9.38 -22.33
C SER A 165 7.68 -8.08 -23.13
N GLY A 166 8.47 -7.10 -22.66
CA GLY A 166 8.56 -5.75 -23.21
C GLY A 166 7.21 -5.02 -23.18
N SER A 167 6.77 -4.52 -22.02
CA SER A 167 5.59 -3.65 -21.82
C SER A 167 4.40 -3.91 -22.76
N ARG A 168 4.04 -5.17 -22.99
CA ARG A 168 2.87 -5.48 -23.81
C ARG A 168 1.62 -5.36 -22.95
N THR A 169 0.71 -4.50 -23.36
CA THR A 169 -0.71 -4.64 -23.06
C THR A 169 -1.15 -6.03 -23.53
N SER A 170 -1.84 -6.77 -22.67
CA SER A 170 -2.57 -8.01 -22.91
C SER A 170 -3.42 -7.85 -24.18
N GLY A 171 -2.85 -8.16 -25.34
CA GLY A 171 -3.43 -7.78 -26.61
C GLY A 171 -2.74 -8.43 -27.81
N ILE A 172 -3.11 -9.70 -28.05
CA ILE A 172 -2.99 -10.46 -29.30
C ILE A 172 -1.58 -10.95 -29.67
N PRO A 173 -1.39 -12.26 -29.89
CA PRO A 173 -0.17 -12.78 -30.50
C PRO A 173 -0.13 -12.37 -31.97
N THR A 174 0.88 -11.60 -32.37
CA THR A 174 1.27 -11.49 -33.78
C THR A 174 1.91 -12.82 -34.17
N GLY A 175 1.15 -13.66 -34.86
CA GLY A 175 1.64 -14.88 -35.51
C GLY A 175 2.78 -14.56 -36.48
N GLY A 176 3.70 -15.52 -36.59
CA GLY A 176 4.77 -15.54 -37.59
C GLY A 176 4.30 -15.95 -38.97
#